data_AF-A0A349S9G3-F1
#
_entry.id   AF-A0A349S9G3-F1
#
_cell.length_a   1.000
_cell.length_b   1.000
_cell.length_c   1.000
_cell.angle_alpha   90.00
_cell.angle_beta   90.00
_cell.angle_gamma   90.00
#
_symmetry.space_group_name_H-M   'P 1'
#
loop_
_entity.id
_entity.type
_entity.pdbx_description
1 polymer ?
#
loop_
_entity_poly.entity_id
_entity_poly.type
_entity_poly.pdbx_seq_one_letter_code
_entity_poly.pdbx_strand_id
1 'polypeptide(L)'
;KAGTYIVSDSVHLHSNGKDTTGHLEIGFRFHEKGYEPKYERVNLGLGNGVDISIAGNQRDQELHAYTVLQQHTKIITFEHHLHAPGERMCLEAIWGYTIETLSCVGYDHNWVRGYAYDDDATPLLPKGTILHIVGYMNNTQTNPNIPDPRNWQGSGNRSVTNMFIDLGMRVSMSDEQFFDEMEKRRSDLNLGPNDHVIGCPLCLAPLVAPIAQSESPLPEREAD
;
A
#
# COMPACT_ATOMS: atom_id res chain seq x y z
N LYS A 1 -24.10 1.18 12.52
CA LYS A 1 -25.13 0.30 13.13
C LYS A 1 -25.73 1.05 14.32
N ALA A 2 -26.96 0.78 14.76
CA ALA A 2 -27.46 1.41 15.99
C ALA A 2 -26.50 1.10 17.15
N GLY A 3 -26.13 2.11 17.94
CA GLY A 3 -25.18 1.96 19.06
C GLY A 3 -23.69 2.01 18.68
N THR A 4 -23.33 2.39 17.45
CA THR A 4 -21.92 2.65 17.10
C THR A 4 -21.52 4.09 17.40
N TYR A 5 -20.30 4.30 17.87
CA TYR A 5 -19.73 5.60 18.20
C TYR A 5 -18.58 5.93 17.25
N ILE A 6 -18.37 7.22 16.99
CA ILE A 6 -17.15 7.71 16.36
C ILE A 6 -16.11 7.87 17.47
N VAL A 7 -14.99 7.18 17.32
CA VAL A 7 -13.81 7.34 18.18
C VAL A 7 -12.75 8.02 17.33
N SER A 8 -12.17 9.11 17.84
CA SER A 8 -11.01 9.76 17.21
C SER A 8 -9.81 9.58 18.13
N ASP A 9 -8.87 8.75 17.69
CA ASP A 9 -7.55 8.55 18.30
C ASP A 9 -6.42 9.27 17.53
N SER A 10 -6.78 9.92 16.42
CA SER A 10 -5.83 10.39 15.40
C SER A 10 -5.46 11.88 15.53
N VAL A 11 -5.77 12.51 16.66
CA VAL A 11 -5.41 13.92 16.89
C VAL A 11 -3.94 14.02 17.26
N HIS A 12 -3.11 14.49 16.32
CA HIS A 12 -1.70 14.71 16.53
C HIS A 12 -1.43 16.19 16.84
N LEU A 13 -0.96 16.48 18.05
CA LEU A 13 -0.57 17.82 18.48
C LEU A 13 0.93 17.85 18.78
N HIS A 14 1.62 18.88 18.29
CA HIS A 14 3.01 19.15 18.60
C HIS A 14 3.13 20.55 19.25
N SER A 15 3.94 20.66 20.30
CA SER A 15 4.15 21.93 20.99
C SER A 15 5.07 22.85 20.17
N ASN A 16 4.62 24.06 19.88
CA ASN A 16 5.41 25.10 19.20
C ASN A 16 5.85 26.23 20.16
N GLY A 17 5.64 26.05 21.47
CA GLY A 17 5.98 27.04 22.51
C GLY A 17 5.04 28.24 22.61
N LYS A 18 3.88 28.22 21.93
CA LYS A 18 2.85 29.27 22.02
C LYS A 18 1.51 28.68 22.46
N ASP A 19 0.88 29.33 23.43
CA ASP A 19 -0.49 29.00 23.80
C ASP A 19 -1.43 29.25 22.62
N THR A 20 -2.04 28.17 22.14
CA THR A 20 -2.89 28.18 20.95
C THR A 20 -4.19 27.44 21.25
N THR A 21 -5.32 28.05 20.93
CA THR A 21 -6.63 27.37 20.95
C THR A 21 -6.97 26.93 19.54
N GLY A 22 -7.04 25.62 19.33
CA GLY A 22 -7.50 25.01 18.07
C GLY A 22 -8.83 24.29 18.25
N HIS A 23 -9.57 24.13 17.18
CA HIS A 23 -10.76 23.27 17.11
C HIS A 23 -10.55 22.24 15.99
N LEU A 24 -11.02 21.01 16.22
CA LEU A 24 -11.00 19.94 15.23
C LEU A 24 -12.37 19.85 14.57
N GLU A 25 -12.39 19.95 13.25
CA GLU A 25 -13.62 19.79 12.46
C GLU A 25 -13.51 18.50 11.63
N ILE A 26 -14.55 17.67 11.69
CA ILE A 26 -14.64 16.43 10.92
C ILE A 26 -15.94 16.42 10.15
N GLY A 27 -15.85 16.36 8.83
CA GLY A 27 -16.99 16.20 7.93
C GLY A 27 -17.15 14.74 7.50
N PHE A 28 -18.38 14.23 7.54
CA PHE A 28 -18.70 12.90 7.04
C PHE A 28 -19.58 13.01 5.81
N ARG A 29 -19.26 12.25 4.77
CA ARG A 29 -20.14 11.99 3.64
C ARG A 29 -20.59 10.54 3.69
N PHE A 30 -21.88 10.32 3.83
CA PHE A 30 -22.47 8.99 3.85
C PHE A 30 -22.93 8.60 2.45
N HIS A 31 -22.83 7.31 2.13
CA HIS A 31 -23.52 6.73 0.99
C HIS A 31 -25.05 6.76 1.21
N GLU A 32 -25.79 6.56 0.13
CA GLU A 32 -27.24 6.39 0.21
C GLU A 32 -27.61 5.17 1.08
N LYS A 33 -28.81 5.22 1.66
CA LYS A 33 -29.30 4.16 2.54
C LYS A 33 -29.42 2.85 1.77
N GLY A 34 -28.77 1.80 2.28
CA GLY A 34 -28.78 0.46 1.67
C GLY A 34 -27.65 0.22 0.66
N TYR A 35 -26.72 1.16 0.51
CA TYR A 35 -25.50 0.92 -0.25
C TYR A 35 -24.66 -0.20 0.39
N GLU A 36 -24.37 -1.23 -0.40
CA GLU A 36 -23.46 -2.32 -0.04
C GLU A 36 -22.15 -2.16 -0.84
N PRO A 37 -21.00 -1.96 -0.17
CA PRO A 37 -19.72 -1.83 -0.86
C PRO A 37 -19.38 -3.08 -1.67
N LYS A 38 -18.92 -2.89 -2.92
CA LYS A 38 -18.43 -4.01 -3.76
C LYS A 38 -17.24 -4.74 -3.11
N TYR A 39 -16.38 -4.00 -2.42
CA TYR A 39 -15.16 -4.52 -1.79
C TYR A 39 -15.13 -4.20 -0.30
N GLU A 40 -14.53 -5.09 0.49
CA GLU A 40 -14.34 -4.89 1.91
C GLU A 40 -12.96 -4.32 2.20
N ARG A 41 -12.86 -3.42 3.20
CA ARG A 41 -11.58 -2.88 3.64
C ARG A 41 -10.74 -3.97 4.30
N VAL A 42 -9.46 -4.01 3.97
CA VAL A 42 -8.49 -4.87 4.66
C VAL A 42 -7.71 -4.05 5.67
N ASN A 43 -7.71 -4.53 6.92
CA ASN A 43 -6.76 -4.08 7.93
C ASN A 43 -5.56 -5.02 7.89
N LEU A 44 -4.41 -4.50 7.49
CA LEU A 44 -3.17 -5.26 7.37
C LEU A 44 -2.06 -4.47 8.06
N GLY A 45 -1.45 -5.06 9.08
CA GLY A 45 -0.27 -4.50 9.72
C GLY A 45 0.91 -4.61 8.77
N LEU A 46 1.34 -3.48 8.20
CA LEU A 46 2.54 -3.36 7.37
C LEU A 46 3.41 -2.24 7.92
N GLY A 47 4.22 -2.59 8.92
CA GLY A 47 5.08 -1.66 9.63
C GLY A 47 5.94 -2.42 10.61
N ASN A 48 6.97 -1.76 11.11
CA ASN A 48 7.83 -2.32 12.13
C ASN A 48 8.15 -1.25 13.16
N GLY A 49 7.71 -1.46 14.40
CA GLY A 49 7.98 -0.60 15.54
C GLY A 49 8.77 -1.27 16.64
N VAL A 50 9.25 -2.51 16.45
CA VAL A 50 9.85 -3.32 17.53
C VAL A 50 11.35 -3.10 17.63
N ASP A 51 12.04 -2.99 16.50
CA ASP A 51 13.51 -2.92 16.41
C ASP A 51 14.01 -1.74 15.56
N ILE A 52 13.21 -0.66 15.46
CA ILE A 52 13.69 0.58 14.84
C ILE A 52 14.94 1.07 15.58
N SER A 53 16.04 1.17 14.83
CA SER A 53 17.33 1.64 15.32
C SER A 53 17.98 2.53 14.28
N ILE A 54 17.93 3.85 14.49
CA ILE A 54 18.53 4.84 13.61
C ILE A 54 19.73 5.45 14.35
N ALA A 55 20.94 5.10 13.90
CA ALA A 55 22.19 5.59 14.44
C ALA A 55 22.35 7.09 14.22
N GLY A 56 23.07 7.74 15.12
CA GLY A 56 23.45 9.15 15.01
C GLY A 56 24.50 9.37 13.93
N ASN A 57 24.43 10.52 13.27
CA ASN A 57 25.35 10.99 12.22
C ASN A 57 25.51 10.01 11.05
N GLN A 58 24.45 9.27 10.72
CA GLN A 58 24.43 8.34 9.60
C GLN A 58 23.26 8.64 8.66
N ARG A 59 23.53 8.47 7.37
CA ARG A 59 22.58 8.58 6.26
C ARG A 59 22.42 7.21 5.60
N ASP A 60 21.38 7.07 4.78
CA ASP A 60 21.11 5.89 3.96
C ASP A 60 20.91 4.62 4.81
N GLN A 61 20.41 4.81 6.04
CA GLN A 61 20.00 3.71 6.91
C GLN A 61 18.63 3.23 6.45
N GLU A 62 18.43 1.92 6.42
CA GLU A 62 17.19 1.31 5.96
C GLU A 62 16.43 0.65 7.11
N LEU A 63 15.11 0.77 7.09
CA LEU A 63 14.19 -0.03 7.88
C LEU A 63 13.36 -0.90 6.93
N HIS A 64 13.10 -2.13 7.34
CA HIS A 64 12.34 -3.11 6.57
C HIS A 64 11.17 -3.66 7.37
N ALA A 65 10.03 -3.82 6.71
CA ALA A 65 8.87 -4.50 7.27
C ALA A 65 8.17 -5.30 6.18
N TYR A 66 7.65 -6.46 6.58
CA TYR A 66 7.05 -7.42 5.68
C TYR A 66 5.69 -7.87 6.20
N THR A 67 4.79 -8.23 5.28
CA THR A 67 3.55 -8.91 5.64
C THR A 67 3.06 -9.78 4.48
N VAL A 68 2.39 -10.88 4.80
CA VAL A 68 1.88 -11.83 3.79
C VAL A 68 0.39 -11.59 3.60
N LEU A 69 -0.02 -11.35 2.36
CA LEU A 69 -1.43 -11.19 2.01
C LEU A 69 -2.18 -12.52 2.18
N GLN A 70 -3.21 -12.52 3.03
CA GLN A 70 -4.05 -13.70 3.29
C GLN A 70 -5.21 -13.86 2.31
N GLN A 71 -5.45 -12.85 1.47
CA GLN A 71 -6.46 -12.82 0.41
C GLN A 71 -5.97 -12.00 -0.78
N HIS A 72 -6.64 -12.16 -1.93
CA HIS A 72 -6.48 -11.25 -3.07
C HIS A 72 -6.75 -9.82 -2.62
N THR A 73 -5.85 -8.91 -2.94
CA THR A 73 -5.88 -7.54 -2.43
C THR A 73 -5.65 -6.55 -3.55
N LYS A 74 -6.53 -5.54 -3.61
CA LYS A 74 -6.35 -4.35 -4.45
C LYS A 74 -5.83 -3.21 -3.58
N ILE A 75 -4.68 -2.65 -3.92
CA ILE A 75 -4.10 -1.50 -3.20
C ILE A 75 -4.64 -0.22 -3.84
N ILE A 76 -5.32 0.60 -3.05
CA ILE A 76 -6.00 1.82 -3.51
C ILE A 76 -5.10 3.03 -3.36
N THR A 77 -4.39 3.13 -2.23
CA THR A 77 -3.44 4.21 -1.99
C THR A 77 -2.17 3.69 -1.36
N PHE A 78 -1.06 4.37 -1.62
CA PHE A 78 0.16 4.25 -0.82
C PHE A 78 0.26 5.44 0.14
N GLU A 79 0.38 5.17 1.44
CA GLU A 79 0.54 6.22 2.45
C GLU A 79 1.74 5.90 3.33
N HIS A 80 2.91 6.29 2.84
CA HIS A 80 4.14 6.21 3.61
C HIS A 80 4.07 7.05 4.89
N HIS A 81 4.40 6.43 6.02
CA HIS A 81 4.44 7.11 7.30
C HIS A 81 5.80 6.86 7.99
N LEU A 82 6.60 7.92 8.00
CA LEU A 82 7.90 8.03 8.66
C LEU A 82 7.86 9.18 9.68
N HIS A 83 8.93 9.37 10.45
CA HIS A 83 9.13 10.56 11.27
C HIS A 83 10.31 11.41 10.75
N ALA A 84 10.83 12.32 11.56
CA ALA A 84 11.84 13.32 11.18
C ALA A 84 13.03 12.82 10.33
N PRO A 85 13.67 11.65 10.59
CA PRO A 85 14.78 11.18 9.76
C PRO A 85 14.35 10.60 8.41
N GLY A 86 13.06 10.37 8.16
CA GLY A 86 12.60 9.79 6.90
C GLY A 86 12.93 10.68 5.70
N GLU A 87 13.45 10.07 4.63
CA GLU A 87 13.66 10.74 3.34
C GLU A 87 12.85 10.12 2.20
N ARG A 88 12.53 8.83 2.31
CA ARG A 88 11.83 8.08 1.27
C ARG A 88 11.26 6.79 1.84
N MET A 89 10.13 6.35 1.30
CA MET A 89 9.65 4.99 1.52
C MET A 89 9.27 4.35 0.19
N CYS A 90 9.64 3.09 -0.01
CA CYS A 90 9.14 2.28 -1.10
C CYS A 90 8.20 1.19 -0.59
N LEU A 91 7.25 0.81 -1.44
CA LEU A 91 6.42 -0.38 -1.31
C LEU A 91 6.75 -1.34 -2.45
N GLU A 92 7.04 -2.58 -2.10
CA GLU A 92 7.34 -3.67 -3.00
C GLU A 92 6.34 -4.82 -2.81
N ALA A 93 6.05 -5.52 -3.90
CA ALA A 93 5.36 -6.80 -3.90
C ALA A 93 6.33 -7.90 -4.34
N ILE A 94 6.37 -8.97 -3.55
CA ILE A 94 7.16 -10.17 -3.84
C ILE A 94 6.17 -11.31 -4.11
N TRP A 95 6.24 -11.87 -5.30
CA TRP A 95 5.41 -13.00 -5.71
C TRP A 95 6.25 -14.06 -6.42
N GLY A 96 6.34 -15.25 -5.83
CA GLY A 96 7.26 -16.29 -6.29
C GLY A 96 8.71 -15.80 -6.21
N TYR A 97 9.38 -15.70 -7.36
CA TYR A 97 10.76 -15.22 -7.50
C TYR A 97 10.86 -13.77 -7.99
N THR A 98 9.73 -13.09 -8.19
CA THR A 98 9.68 -11.72 -8.71
C THR A 98 9.51 -10.72 -7.57
N ILE A 99 10.28 -9.63 -7.61
CA ILE A 99 10.15 -8.46 -6.74
C ILE A 99 9.82 -7.25 -7.62
N GLU A 100 8.73 -6.56 -7.33
CA GLU A 100 8.30 -5.36 -8.04
C GLU A 100 8.14 -4.20 -7.07
N THR A 101 8.82 -3.09 -7.33
CA THR A 101 8.56 -1.82 -6.64
C THR A 101 7.27 -1.21 -7.19
N LEU A 102 6.22 -1.21 -6.37
CA LEU A 102 4.90 -0.68 -6.71
C LEU A 102 4.85 0.85 -6.61
N SER A 103 5.55 1.38 -5.62
CA SER A 103 5.68 2.82 -5.39
C SER A 103 6.97 3.12 -4.67
N CYS A 104 7.58 4.25 -4.98
CA CYS A 104 8.62 4.80 -4.13
C CYS A 104 8.60 6.31 -4.13
N VAL A 105 8.38 6.89 -2.95
CA VAL A 105 8.04 8.30 -2.81
C VAL A 105 8.95 8.96 -1.79
N GLY A 106 9.49 10.12 -2.15
CA GLY A 106 10.25 10.97 -1.23
C GLY A 106 9.34 11.46 -0.10
N TYR A 107 9.89 11.51 1.11
CA TYR A 107 9.16 11.83 2.32
C TYR A 107 9.54 13.23 2.82
N ASP A 108 8.53 14.04 3.09
CA ASP A 108 8.65 15.28 3.86
C ASP A 108 7.75 15.15 5.08
N HIS A 109 8.34 15.28 6.28
CA HIS A 109 7.61 15.14 7.54
C HIS A 109 6.45 16.13 7.68
N ASN A 110 6.49 17.26 6.97
CA ASN A 110 5.42 18.26 6.94
C ASN A 110 4.35 17.97 5.88
N TRP A 111 4.59 17.01 4.98
CA TRP A 111 3.68 16.64 3.89
C TRP A 111 3.48 15.13 3.82
N VAL A 112 2.70 14.61 4.78
CA VAL A 112 2.27 13.21 4.78
C VAL A 112 0.90 13.11 4.11
N ARG A 113 0.83 12.44 2.96
CA ARG A 113 -0.39 12.25 2.17
C ARG A 113 -0.50 10.78 1.73
N GLY A 114 -1.74 10.30 1.62
CA GLY A 114 -2.04 9.11 0.84
C GLY A 114 -2.07 9.46 -0.66
N TYR A 115 -1.29 8.73 -1.45
CA TYR A 115 -1.27 8.83 -2.90
C TYR A 115 -2.18 7.74 -3.48
N ALA A 116 -3.28 8.15 -4.11
CA ALA A 116 -4.14 7.22 -4.83
C ALA A 116 -3.48 6.80 -6.14
N TYR A 117 -3.56 5.51 -6.44
CA TYR A 117 -3.24 5.02 -7.78
C TYR A 117 -4.40 5.33 -8.72
N ASP A 118 -4.10 5.53 -10.00
CA ASP A 118 -5.11 5.54 -11.04
C ASP A 118 -5.82 4.17 -11.12
N ASP A 119 -7.07 4.15 -11.60
CA ASP A 119 -7.91 2.95 -11.59
C ASP A 119 -7.27 1.75 -12.34
N ASP A 120 -6.53 2.04 -13.41
CA ASP A 120 -5.78 1.09 -14.24
C ASP A 120 -4.33 0.89 -13.79
N ALA A 121 -3.93 1.51 -12.67
CA ALA A 121 -2.61 1.39 -12.06
C ALA A 121 -2.65 0.82 -10.63
N THR A 122 -3.83 0.66 -10.01
CA THR A 122 -3.94 0.02 -8.68
C THR A 122 -3.32 -1.38 -8.71
N PRO A 123 -2.40 -1.72 -7.80
CA PRO A 123 -1.88 -3.09 -7.69
C PRO A 123 -3.00 -4.11 -7.41
N LEU A 124 -3.05 -5.17 -8.21
CA LEU A 124 -3.93 -6.33 -8.08
C LEU A 124 -3.08 -7.54 -7.69
N LEU A 125 -2.98 -7.78 -6.38
CA LEU A 125 -2.02 -8.72 -5.83
C LEU A 125 -2.70 -10.02 -5.39
N PRO A 126 -2.18 -11.19 -5.81
CA PRO A 126 -2.73 -12.46 -5.39
C PRO A 126 -2.50 -12.75 -3.91
N LYS A 127 -3.38 -13.58 -3.33
CA LYS A 127 -3.16 -14.19 -2.01
C LYS A 127 -1.78 -14.86 -1.97
N GLY A 128 -1.04 -14.64 -0.88
CA GLY A 128 0.30 -15.16 -0.66
C GLY A 128 1.43 -14.21 -1.10
N THR A 129 1.11 -13.11 -1.80
CA THR A 129 2.09 -12.04 -2.06
C THR A 129 2.66 -11.52 -0.75
N ILE A 130 3.97 -11.34 -0.69
CA ILE A 130 4.62 -10.66 0.43
C ILE A 130 4.73 -9.19 0.06
N LEU A 131 4.09 -8.32 0.85
CA LEU A 131 4.37 -6.89 0.78
C LEU A 131 5.61 -6.60 1.61
N HIS A 132 6.46 -5.74 1.08
CA HIS A 132 7.69 -5.28 1.70
C HIS A 132 7.72 -3.76 1.62
N ILE A 133 7.93 -3.07 2.75
CA ILE A 133 8.25 -1.65 2.74
C ILE A 133 9.70 -1.45 3.14
N VAL A 134 10.34 -0.48 2.49
CA VAL A 134 11.69 0.00 2.80
C VAL A 134 11.63 1.48 3.13
N GLY A 135 12.05 1.86 4.33
CA GLY A 135 12.15 3.25 4.77
C GLY A 135 13.61 3.70 4.80
N TYR A 136 13.93 4.80 4.13
CA TYR A 136 15.28 5.36 4.07
C TYR A 136 15.40 6.54 5.03
N MET A 137 16.44 6.52 5.85
CA MET A 137 16.63 7.45 6.96
C MET A 137 17.93 8.26 6.81
N ASN A 138 17.83 9.56 7.07
CA ASN A 138 18.94 10.49 7.16
C ASN A 138 18.94 11.19 8.52
N ASN A 139 19.78 10.69 9.44
CA ASN A 139 20.00 11.26 10.77
C ASN A 139 21.31 12.03 10.81
N THR A 140 21.51 12.94 9.86
CA THR A 140 22.70 13.80 9.75
C THR A 140 22.30 15.27 9.72
N GLN A 141 23.30 16.15 9.80
CA GLN A 141 23.11 17.61 9.70
C GLN A 141 22.53 18.07 8.34
N THR A 142 22.49 17.21 7.31
CA THR A 142 21.92 17.58 6.01
C THR A 142 20.39 17.50 5.99
N ASN A 143 19.77 16.81 6.94
CA ASN A 143 18.31 16.73 7.06
C ASN A 143 17.82 17.82 8.03
N PRO A 144 17.13 18.88 7.54
CA PRO A 144 16.72 20.01 8.38
C PRO A 144 15.65 19.64 9.43
N ASN A 145 15.00 18.47 9.30
CA ASN A 145 14.02 18.01 10.27
C ASN A 145 14.67 17.45 11.55
N ILE A 146 15.99 17.23 11.56
CA ILE A 146 16.72 16.61 12.68
C ILE A 146 17.17 17.67 13.69
N PRO A 147 16.69 17.65 14.95
CA PRO A 147 17.11 18.61 15.96
C PRO A 147 18.56 18.41 16.44
N ASP A 148 18.98 17.16 16.60
CA ASP A 148 20.35 16.80 16.99
C ASP A 148 20.74 15.44 16.37
N PRO A 149 21.57 15.43 15.31
CA PRO A 149 21.89 14.21 14.57
C PRO A 149 22.80 13.27 15.34
N ARG A 150 23.39 13.68 16.48
CA ARG A 150 24.26 12.81 17.27
C ARG A 150 23.46 11.75 18.03
N ASN A 151 22.17 11.99 18.26
CA ASN A 151 21.35 11.11 19.05
C ASN A 151 20.87 9.91 18.22
N TRP A 152 20.94 8.74 18.85
CA TRP A 152 20.22 7.57 18.36
C TRP A 152 18.71 7.80 18.48
N GLN A 153 17.94 7.31 17.50
CA GLN A 153 16.49 7.41 17.51
C GLN A 153 15.86 6.03 17.32
N GLY A 154 15.00 5.66 18.26
CA GLY A 154 14.23 4.41 18.23
C GLY A 154 12.75 4.65 17.93
N SER A 155 11.95 3.59 18.11
CA SER A 155 10.51 3.60 17.92
C SER A 155 9.77 4.49 18.94
N GLY A 156 8.70 5.16 18.50
CA GLY A 156 7.78 5.89 19.36
C GLY A 156 7.01 7.00 18.65
N ASN A 157 5.99 7.53 19.33
CA ASN A 157 5.02 8.47 18.74
C ASN A 157 5.47 9.95 18.76
N ARG A 158 6.62 10.27 19.38
CA ARG A 158 7.15 11.64 19.40
C ARG A 158 7.87 11.94 18.09
N SER A 159 7.94 13.22 17.71
CA SER A 159 8.67 13.66 16.51
C SER A 159 10.18 13.33 16.52
N VAL A 160 10.77 13.12 17.72
CA VAL A 160 12.19 12.73 17.91
C VAL A 160 12.39 11.22 18.12
N THR A 161 11.30 10.47 18.10
CA THR A 161 11.28 9.00 17.97
C THR A 161 10.71 8.67 16.60
N ASN A 162 10.53 7.40 16.26
CA ASN A 162 10.21 7.01 14.89
C ASN A 162 9.02 6.07 14.79
N MET A 163 8.29 6.24 13.69
CA MET A 163 7.34 5.27 13.17
C MET A 163 7.76 4.87 11.76
N PHE A 164 7.44 3.64 11.40
CA PHE A 164 7.71 3.09 10.09
C PHE A 164 6.58 2.14 9.71
N ILE A 165 5.63 2.64 8.92
CA ILE A 165 4.38 1.95 8.61
C ILE A 165 3.80 2.47 7.28
N ASP A 166 3.12 1.60 6.54
CA ASP A 166 2.21 1.99 5.46
C ASP A 166 0.76 2.04 5.98
N LEU A 167 0.14 3.21 5.85
CA LEU A 167 -1.24 3.47 6.24
C LEU A 167 -2.21 3.43 5.05
N GLY A 168 -1.73 3.02 3.88
CA GLY A 168 -2.49 3.00 2.63
C GLY A 168 -3.79 2.19 2.70
N MET A 169 -4.80 2.70 2.01
CA MET A 169 -6.09 2.04 1.81
C MET A 169 -5.94 0.86 0.86
N ARG A 170 -6.61 -0.23 1.20
CA ARG A 170 -6.58 -1.50 0.48
C ARG A 170 -7.86 -2.27 0.73
N VAL A 171 -8.28 -3.04 -0.25
CA VAL A 171 -9.52 -3.82 -0.21
C VAL A 171 -9.29 -5.27 -0.58
N SER A 172 -10.08 -6.16 0.00
CA SER A 172 -10.06 -7.59 -0.31
C SER A 172 -10.90 -7.85 -1.54
N MET A 173 -10.58 -8.95 -2.22
CA MET A 173 -11.29 -9.41 -3.39
C MET A 173 -11.59 -10.90 -3.24
N SER A 174 -12.78 -11.33 -3.69
CA SER A 174 -13.01 -12.73 -3.99
C SER A 174 -12.20 -13.15 -5.22
N ASP A 175 -12.07 -14.46 -5.45
CA ASP A 175 -11.39 -14.99 -6.64
C ASP A 175 -12.05 -14.46 -7.94
N GLU A 176 -13.39 -14.48 -8.00
CA GLU A 176 -14.17 -13.93 -9.12
C GLU A 176 -13.87 -12.44 -9.34
N GLN A 177 -13.97 -11.62 -8.28
CA GLN A 177 -13.66 -10.19 -8.38
C GLN A 177 -12.22 -9.93 -8.83
N PHE A 178 -11.28 -10.75 -8.38
CA PHE A 178 -9.87 -10.64 -8.75
C PHE A 178 -9.67 -10.98 -10.23
N PHE A 179 -10.29 -12.05 -10.73
CA PHE A 179 -10.23 -12.43 -12.14
C PHE A 179 -10.89 -11.37 -13.04
N ASP A 180 -12.05 -10.86 -12.65
CA ASP A 180 -12.78 -9.83 -13.39
C ASP A 180 -11.96 -8.54 -13.53
N GLU A 181 -11.34 -8.05 -12.44
CA GLU A 181 -10.52 -6.83 -12.50
C GLU A 181 -9.25 -7.04 -13.33
N MET A 182 -8.66 -8.23 -13.33
CA MET A 182 -7.54 -8.55 -14.22
C MET A 182 -7.97 -8.61 -15.68
N GLU A 183 -9.15 -9.16 -16.00
CA GLU A 183 -9.69 -9.18 -17.35
C GLU A 183 -10.03 -7.78 -17.86
N LYS A 184 -10.67 -6.98 -17.00
CA LYS A 184 -10.89 -5.56 -17.26
C LYS A 184 -9.57 -4.84 -17.53
N ARG A 185 -8.55 -5.03 -16.68
CA ARG A 185 -7.22 -4.42 -16.87
C ARG A 185 -6.58 -4.83 -18.20
N ARG A 186 -6.63 -6.12 -18.55
CA ARG A 186 -6.13 -6.62 -19.84
C ARG A 186 -6.81 -5.93 -21.01
N SER A 187 -8.13 -5.76 -20.93
CA SER A 187 -8.94 -5.17 -22.00
C SER A 187 -8.70 -3.67 -22.12
N ASP A 188 -8.76 -2.94 -21.01
CA ASP A 188 -8.58 -1.48 -20.95
C ASP A 188 -7.20 -1.05 -21.43
N LEU A 189 -6.15 -1.83 -21.09
CA LEU A 189 -4.77 -1.57 -21.52
C LEU A 189 -4.38 -2.28 -22.82
N ASN A 190 -5.27 -3.06 -23.43
CA ASN A 190 -5.01 -3.86 -24.63
C ASN A 190 -3.73 -4.72 -24.51
N LEU A 191 -3.60 -5.45 -23.41
CA LEU A 191 -2.39 -6.23 -23.09
C LEU A 191 -2.28 -7.47 -23.98
N GLY A 192 -1.11 -7.62 -24.61
CA GLY A 192 -0.65 -8.83 -25.27
C GLY A 192 0.24 -9.72 -24.38
N PRO A 193 0.64 -10.90 -24.88
CA PRO A 193 1.41 -11.88 -24.10
C PRO A 193 2.83 -11.45 -23.73
N ASN A 194 3.35 -10.40 -24.37
CA ASN A 194 4.70 -9.87 -24.13
C ASN A 194 4.70 -8.58 -23.30
N ASP A 195 3.53 -8.08 -22.91
CA ASP A 195 3.45 -6.87 -22.09
C ASP A 195 3.84 -7.17 -20.65
N HIS A 196 3.88 -6.13 -19.82
CA HIS A 196 4.10 -6.25 -18.39
C HIS A 196 3.40 -5.10 -17.68
N VAL A 197 2.71 -5.42 -16.58
CA VAL A 197 2.02 -4.42 -15.75
C VAL A 197 2.47 -4.59 -14.31
N ILE A 198 3.18 -3.58 -13.81
CA ILE A 198 3.67 -3.53 -12.43
C ILE A 198 2.47 -3.65 -11.49
N GLY A 199 2.60 -4.50 -10.48
CA GLY A 199 1.57 -4.72 -9.47
C GLY A 199 0.44 -5.62 -9.94
N CYS A 200 0.55 -6.30 -11.08
CA CYS A 200 -0.40 -7.33 -11.49
C CYS A 200 0.31 -8.59 -12.03
N PRO A 201 0.97 -9.37 -11.15
CA PRO A 201 1.81 -10.49 -11.56
C PRO A 201 1.05 -11.61 -12.28
N LEU A 202 -0.28 -11.67 -12.14
CA LEU A 202 -1.14 -12.66 -12.80
C LEU A 202 -1.97 -12.09 -13.96
N CYS A 203 -1.83 -10.80 -14.30
CA CYS A 203 -2.60 -10.19 -15.40
C CYS A 203 -2.36 -10.88 -16.75
N LEU A 204 -1.20 -11.50 -16.96
CA LEU A 204 -0.83 -12.10 -18.25
C LEU A 204 -0.90 -13.64 -18.25
N ALA A 205 -1.15 -14.26 -17.09
CA ALA A 205 -1.16 -15.72 -16.99
C ALA A 205 -2.13 -16.41 -17.97
N PRO A 206 -3.36 -15.90 -18.22
CA PRO A 206 -4.27 -16.51 -19.20
C PRO A 206 -3.88 -16.29 -20.66
N LEU A 207 -3.07 -15.27 -20.97
CA LEU A 207 -2.64 -14.99 -22.35
C LEU A 207 -1.51 -15.93 -22.80
N VAL A 208 -0.78 -16.49 -21.84
CA VAL A 208 0.36 -17.39 -22.08
C VAL A 208 -0.03 -18.85 -21.86
N ALA A 209 -0.98 -19.12 -20.96
CA ALA A 209 -1.51 -20.47 -20.78
C ALA A 209 -2.51 -20.80 -21.91
N PRO A 210 -2.44 -22.01 -22.51
CA PRO A 210 -3.50 -22.45 -23.40
C PRO A 210 -4.78 -22.64 -22.56
N ILE A 211 -5.71 -21.69 -22.67
CA ILE A 211 -7.02 -21.82 -22.03
C ILE A 211 -7.70 -23.02 -22.69
N ALA A 212 -7.84 -24.11 -21.95
CA ALA A 212 -8.74 -25.19 -22.33
C ALA A 212 -10.17 -24.61 -22.38
N GLN A 213 -10.60 -24.23 -23.58
CA GLN A 213 -11.84 -24.64 -24.24
C GLN A 213 -12.34 -23.56 -25.20
N SER A 214 -12.25 -23.85 -26.50
CA SER A 214 -13.48 -23.88 -27.30
C SER A 214 -13.78 -25.35 -27.59
N GLU A 215 -14.56 -26.00 -26.73
CA GLU A 215 -15.28 -27.22 -27.12
C GLU A 215 -16.37 -26.82 -28.11
N SER A 216 -15.98 -26.56 -29.35
CA SER A 216 -16.88 -26.71 -30.48
C SER A 216 -16.98 -28.21 -30.77
N PRO A 217 -18.17 -28.85 -30.68
CA PRO A 217 -18.31 -30.23 -31.09
C PRO A 217 -17.93 -30.31 -32.58
N LEU A 218 -16.94 -31.14 -32.90
CA LEU A 218 -16.65 -31.49 -34.28
C LEU A 218 -17.93 -32.11 -34.88
N PRO A 219 -18.40 -31.67 -36.05
CA PRO A 219 -19.56 -32.30 -36.67
C PRO A 219 -19.23 -33.76 -36.99
N GLU A 220 -20.10 -34.67 -36.54
CA GLU A 220 -20.06 -36.07 -36.93
C GLU A 220 -20.08 -36.13 -38.46
N ARG A 221 -19.01 -36.68 -39.05
CA ARG A 221 -19.07 -37.10 -40.45
C ARG A 221 -19.93 -38.34 -40.50
N GLU A 222 -21.12 -38.22 -41.07
CA GLU A 222 -21.85 -39.36 -41.59
C GLU A 222 -20.92 -40.12 -42.56
N ALA A 223 -20.70 -41.39 -42.27
CA ALA A 223 -20.03 -42.32 -43.16
C ALA A 223 -21.08 -42.86 -44.12
N ASP A 224 -20.95 -42.47 -45.39
CA ASP A 224 -21.44 -43.24 -46.55
C ASP A 224 -20.33 -44.20 -47.03
#